data_AF-A0A2D7BTL6-F1
#
_entry.id   AF-A0A2D7BTL6-F1
#
_cell.length_a   1.000
_cell.length_b   1.000
_cell.length_c   1.000
_cell.angle_alpha   90.00
_cell.angle_beta   90.00
_cell.angle_gamma   90.00
#
_symmetry.space_group_name_H-M   'P 1'
#
loop_
_entity.id
_entity.type
_entity.pdbx_description
1 polymer ?
#
loop_
_entity_poly.entity_id
_entity_poly.type
_entity_poly.pdbx_seq_one_letter_code
_entity_poly.pdbx_strand_id
1 'polypeptide(L)'
;MKAFEQYLTEAQKEYSFRLRCACDLTEDHMHKIENRLKKYEAFSVSNPKKTMFQSSPPGFSHLSGGEIHIVDFKTRQPVAPHVLHAEISECCDISESLVRVKNAGELDMEETPEASDNTTDSSEAILEQPYEKADNSHAYGPKLIGNLLGDLAKVARKNEFAGSDSAAKSAEVTEENTTSPIGS
;
A
#
# COMPACT_ATOMS: atom_id res chain seq x y z
N MET A 1 -34.92 -5.99 4.11
CA MET A 1 -33.48 -5.88 3.80
C MET A 1 -33.33 -4.59 3.01
N LYS A 2 -32.57 -3.59 3.51
CA LYS A 2 -32.42 -2.31 2.78
C LYS A 2 -31.56 -2.54 1.52
N ALA A 3 -31.79 -1.77 0.47
CA ALA A 3 -31.01 -1.86 -0.77
C ALA A 3 -29.55 -1.45 -0.52
N PHE A 4 -28.61 -2.07 -1.24
CA PHE A 4 -27.17 -1.80 -1.11
C PHE A 4 -26.81 -0.33 -1.35
N GLU A 5 -27.51 0.34 -2.27
CA GLU A 5 -27.37 1.79 -2.52
C GLU A 5 -27.73 2.64 -1.29
N GLN A 6 -28.72 2.20 -0.51
CA GLN A 6 -29.15 2.87 0.70
C GLN A 6 -28.12 2.71 1.82
N TYR A 7 -27.45 1.55 1.88
CA TYR A 7 -26.28 1.34 2.75
C TYR A 7 -25.08 2.19 2.35
N LEU A 8 -24.79 2.33 1.05
CA LEU A 8 -23.70 3.20 0.57
C LEU A 8 -23.97 4.67 0.85
N THR A 9 -25.23 5.08 0.84
CA THR A 9 -25.65 6.46 1.15
C THR A 9 -25.66 6.72 2.66
N GLU A 10 -26.02 5.72 3.48
CA GLU A 10 -25.90 5.78 4.95
C GLU A 10 -24.45 5.63 5.44
N ALA A 11 -23.57 4.99 4.65
CA ALA A 11 -22.17 4.83 4.97
C ALA A 11 -21.41 6.15 4.77
N GLN A 12 -21.24 6.86 5.87
CA GLN A 12 -20.43 8.06 5.91
C GLN A 12 -18.96 7.74 5.63
N LYS A 13 -18.40 8.33 4.58
CA LYS A 13 -16.98 8.15 4.25
C LYS A 13 -16.13 8.87 5.31
N GLU A 14 -15.25 8.12 5.95
CA GLU A 14 -14.27 8.64 6.90
C GLU A 14 -12.89 8.68 6.26
N TYR A 15 -12.24 9.84 6.30
CA TYR A 15 -10.87 10.03 5.84
C TYR A 15 -9.97 10.25 7.06
N SER A 16 -9.00 9.38 7.27
CA SER A 16 -8.11 9.43 8.44
C SER A 16 -6.78 10.06 8.05
N PHE A 17 -6.38 11.12 8.74
CA PHE A 17 -5.12 11.83 8.50
C PHE A 17 -4.22 11.77 9.72
N ARG A 18 -2.92 11.75 9.46
CA ARG A 18 -1.85 11.89 10.44
C ARG A 18 -1.06 13.14 10.15
N LEU A 19 -1.04 14.05 11.12
CA LEU A 19 -0.20 15.22 11.13
C LEU A 19 1.05 14.95 11.97
N ARG A 20 2.22 15.21 11.39
CA ARG A 20 3.51 15.21 12.07
C ARG A 20 4.03 16.64 12.09
N CYS A 21 4.41 17.15 13.25
CA CYS A 21 4.98 18.49 13.42
C CYS A 21 6.30 18.41 14.17
N ALA A 22 7.36 19.01 13.64
CA ALA A 22 8.68 19.08 14.26
C ALA A 22 8.87 20.35 15.12
N CYS A 23 7.79 20.87 15.70
CA CYS A 23 7.77 22.05 16.57
C CYS A 23 6.82 21.80 17.74
N ASP A 24 7.07 22.45 18.88
CA ASP A 24 6.21 22.35 20.05
C ASP A 24 4.81 22.91 19.78
N LEU A 25 3.83 22.01 19.76
CA LEU A 25 2.43 22.37 19.57
C LEU A 25 1.85 22.86 20.90
N THR A 26 1.89 24.17 21.12
CA THR A 26 1.21 24.81 22.27
C THR A 26 -0.32 24.67 22.17
N GLU A 27 -1.01 24.87 23.29
CA GLU A 27 -2.48 24.80 23.36
C GLU A 27 -3.17 25.82 22.41
N ASP A 28 -2.56 27.00 22.20
CA ASP A 28 -3.07 28.01 21.27
C ASP A 28 -3.05 27.51 19.81
N HIS A 29 -1.96 26.83 19.42
CA HIS A 29 -1.84 26.23 18.10
C HIS A 29 -2.88 25.13 17.90
N MET A 30 -3.16 24.31 18.92
CA MET A 30 -4.23 23.31 18.84
C MET A 30 -5.60 23.95 18.64
N HIS A 31 -5.91 25.02 19.36
CA HIS A 31 -7.20 25.70 19.21
C HIS A 31 -7.40 26.31 17.81
N LYS A 32 -6.34 26.87 17.23
CA LYS A 32 -6.34 27.38 15.85
C LYS A 32 -6.53 26.26 14.84
N ILE A 33 -5.82 25.14 15.00
CA ILE A 33 -5.95 23.96 14.15
C ILE A 33 -7.39 23.41 14.21
N GLU A 34 -7.96 23.24 15.40
CA GLU A 34 -9.34 22.79 15.59
C GLU A 34 -10.36 23.72 14.92
N ASN A 35 -10.20 25.04 15.09
CA ASN A 35 -11.11 26.01 14.48
C ASN A 35 -11.11 25.95 12.94
N ARG A 36 -9.97 25.62 12.34
CA ARG A 36 -9.84 25.46 10.88
C ARG A 36 -10.36 24.12 10.41
N LEU A 37 -10.07 23.05 11.14
CA LEU A 37 -10.56 21.70 10.87
C LEU A 37 -12.10 21.58 10.96
N LYS A 38 -12.78 22.45 11.70
CA LYS A 38 -14.26 22.54 11.71
C LYS A 38 -14.85 22.72 10.31
N LYS A 39 -14.16 23.41 9.39
CA LYS A 39 -14.58 23.60 7.99
C LYS A 39 -14.78 22.26 7.25
N TYR A 40 -14.06 21.21 7.66
CA TYR A 40 -14.07 19.89 7.02
C TYR A 40 -14.88 18.84 7.81
N GLU A 41 -15.64 19.30 8.80
CA GLU A 41 -16.31 18.45 9.78
C GLU A 41 -15.35 17.42 10.39
N ALA A 42 -14.17 17.87 10.81
CA ALA A 42 -13.22 16.98 11.46
C ALA A 42 -13.79 16.43 12.78
N PHE A 43 -13.62 15.14 13.00
CA PHE A 43 -14.04 14.42 14.19
C PHE A 43 -12.89 13.55 14.70
N SER A 44 -12.86 13.29 16.01
CA SER A 44 -11.79 12.51 16.66
C SER A 44 -10.38 13.09 16.50
N VAL A 45 -10.20 14.39 16.76
CA VAL A 45 -8.87 15.00 16.86
C VAL A 45 -8.17 14.44 18.11
N SER A 46 -7.03 13.78 17.93
CA SER A 46 -6.25 13.22 19.03
C SER A 46 -5.35 14.27 19.66
N ASN A 47 -5.07 14.13 20.96
CA ASN A 47 -4.06 14.96 21.61
C ASN A 47 -2.67 14.74 20.99
N PRO A 48 -1.81 15.77 20.92
CA PRO A 48 -0.47 15.66 20.37
C PRO A 48 0.33 14.64 21.17
N LYS A 49 0.73 13.56 20.50
CA LYS A 49 1.63 12.55 21.05
C LYS A 49 3.06 12.96 20.74
N LYS A 50 3.79 13.30 21.79
CA LYS A 50 5.23 13.60 21.71
C LYS A 50 6.01 12.30 21.51
N THR A 51 6.76 12.20 20.42
CA THR A 51 7.66 11.07 20.18
C THR A 51 8.98 11.26 20.93
N MET A 52 9.66 10.14 21.21
CA MET A 52 11.03 10.16 21.73
C MET A 52 11.97 10.86 20.73
N PHE A 53 13.03 11.49 21.23
CA PHE A 53 14.03 12.15 20.38
C PHE A 53 14.69 11.13 19.44
N GLN A 54 14.64 11.41 18.13
CA GLN A 54 15.24 10.58 17.09
C GLN A 54 16.23 11.43 16.28
N SER A 55 17.36 10.83 15.89
CA SER A 55 18.41 11.52 15.13
C SER A 55 17.99 11.86 13.70
N SER A 56 17.07 11.08 13.11
CA SER A 56 16.44 11.36 11.82
C SER A 56 14.94 11.06 11.96
N PRO A 57 14.12 12.09 12.21
CA PRO A 57 12.68 11.90 12.36
C PRO A 57 12.03 11.50 11.02
N PRO A 58 11.19 10.46 10.95
CA PRO A 58 10.58 9.99 9.70
C PRO A 58 9.71 11.08 9.07
N GLY A 59 10.01 11.45 7.82
CA GLY A 59 9.38 12.55 7.09
C GLY A 59 10.09 13.91 7.21
N PHE A 60 11.18 14.00 7.97
CA PHE A 60 11.96 15.24 8.18
C PHE A 60 13.47 15.00 8.02
N SER A 61 13.90 14.59 6.82
CA SER A 61 15.32 14.35 6.49
C SER A 61 16.21 15.60 6.59
N HIS A 62 15.62 16.80 6.58
CA HIS A 62 16.33 18.07 6.72
C HIS A 62 16.73 18.41 8.16
N LEU A 63 16.14 17.76 9.16
CA LEU A 63 16.42 18.02 10.57
C LEU A 63 17.42 17.00 11.10
N SER A 64 18.52 17.47 11.69
CA SER A 64 19.57 16.63 12.30
C SER A 64 19.16 15.98 13.63
N GLY A 65 17.86 15.92 13.91
CA GLY A 65 17.29 15.42 15.14
C GLY A 65 16.32 16.41 15.79
N GLY A 66 15.20 15.89 16.26
CA GLY A 66 14.14 16.70 16.85
C GLY A 66 13.03 15.84 17.47
N GLU A 67 12.25 16.48 18.33
CA GLU A 67 11.02 15.89 18.88
C GLU A 67 9.88 16.11 17.89
N ILE A 68 9.11 15.06 17.59
CA ILE A 68 7.95 15.15 16.70
C ILE A 68 6.68 15.06 17.54
N HIS A 69 5.71 15.93 17.23
CA HIS A 69 4.36 15.83 17.73
C HIS A 69 3.47 15.20 16.66
N ILE A 70 2.81 14.10 17.01
CA ILE A 70 1.90 13.37 16.12
C ILE A 70 0.47 13.64 16.56
N VAL A 71 -0.36 14.13 15.63
CA VAL A 71 -1.79 14.37 15.81
C VAL A 71 -2.55 13.58 14.76
N ASP A 72 -3.37 12.64 15.19
CA ASP A 72 -4.27 11.88 14.31
C ASP A 72 -5.65 12.54 14.34
N PHE A 73 -6.26 12.79 13.18
CA PHE A 73 -7.62 13.32 13.06
C PHE A 73 -8.37 12.69 11.89
N LYS A 74 -9.70 12.69 11.94
CA LYS A 74 -10.54 12.19 10.84
C LYS A 74 -11.41 13.31 10.28
N THR A 75 -11.67 13.30 8.98
CA THR A 75 -12.61 14.23 8.33
C THR A 75 -13.71 13.47 7.60
N ARG A 76 -14.90 14.08 7.50
CA ARG A 76 -16.03 13.53 6.73
C ARG A 76 -15.98 14.00 5.27
N GLN A 77 -15.42 15.18 5.05
CA GLN A 77 -15.20 15.71 3.72
C GLN A 77 -13.85 15.23 3.16
N PRO A 78 -13.78 14.81 1.89
CA PRO A 78 -12.51 14.54 1.24
C PRO A 78 -11.71 15.84 1.08
N VAL A 79 -10.47 15.82 1.52
CA VAL A 79 -9.52 16.94 1.38
C VAL A 79 -8.19 16.38 0.92
N ALA A 80 -7.51 17.10 0.04
CA ALA A 80 -6.17 16.73 -0.38
C ALA A 80 -5.15 17.05 0.75
N PRO A 81 -4.19 16.14 1.05
CA PRO A 81 -3.23 16.34 2.15
C PRO A 81 -2.42 17.64 2.04
N HIS A 82 -2.07 18.07 0.83
CA HIS A 82 -1.32 19.32 0.60
C HIS A 82 -2.12 20.58 0.95
N VAL A 83 -3.46 20.54 0.84
CA VAL A 83 -4.30 21.67 1.24
C VAL A 83 -4.33 21.79 2.76
N LEU A 84 -4.50 20.66 3.46
CA LEU A 84 -4.43 20.61 4.92
C LEU A 84 -3.05 21.05 5.42
N HIS A 85 -1.99 20.67 4.71
CA HIS A 85 -0.63 21.10 5.01
C HIS A 85 -0.47 22.62 4.98
N ALA A 86 -0.88 23.25 3.88
CA ALA A 86 -0.81 24.69 3.71
C ALA A 86 -1.68 25.42 4.75
N GLU A 87 -2.94 24.97 4.94
CA GLU A 87 -3.83 25.59 5.93
C GLU A 87 -3.28 25.47 7.36
N ILE A 88 -2.72 24.33 7.76
CA ILE A 88 -2.13 24.16 9.09
C ILE A 88 -0.88 25.03 9.27
N SER A 89 -0.03 25.12 8.24
CA SER A 89 1.16 25.98 8.28
C SER A 89 0.80 27.46 8.44
N GLU A 90 -0.23 27.94 7.71
CA GLU A 90 -0.73 29.31 7.79
C GLU A 90 -1.36 29.61 9.15
N CYS A 91 -2.02 28.63 9.77
CA CYS A 91 -2.74 28.85 11.02
C CYS A 91 -1.85 28.80 12.26
N CYS A 92 -0.75 28.07 12.19
CA CYS A 92 0.20 27.98 13.29
C CYS A 92 1.38 28.93 13.14
N ASP A 93 1.50 29.66 12.01
CA ASP A 93 2.68 30.45 11.65
C ASP A 93 3.97 29.61 11.68
N ILE A 94 3.87 28.34 11.29
CA ILE A 94 4.99 27.38 11.25
C ILE A 94 5.47 27.24 9.81
N SER A 95 6.79 27.16 9.61
CA SER A 95 7.37 26.90 8.30
C SER A 95 6.82 25.60 7.70
N GLU A 96 6.49 25.64 6.41
CA GLU A 96 5.98 24.50 5.65
C GLU A 96 6.93 23.28 5.71
N SER A 97 8.23 23.49 5.94
CA SER A 97 9.23 22.43 6.10
C SER A 97 9.14 21.64 7.41
N LEU A 98 8.45 22.17 8.42
CA LEU A 98 8.37 21.60 9.78
C LEU A 98 7.03 20.89 10.05
N VAL A 99 6.14 20.88 9.06
CA VAL A 99 4.81 20.27 9.12
C VAL A 99 4.76 19.16 8.07
N ARG A 100 4.03 18.08 8.35
CA ARG A 100 3.69 17.10 7.33
C ARG A 100 2.36 16.44 7.61
N VAL A 101 1.46 16.48 6.63
CA VAL A 101 0.14 15.83 6.69
C VAL A 101 0.15 14.64 5.74
N LYS A 102 -0.21 13.46 6.23
CA LYS A 102 -0.35 12.24 5.44
C LYS A 102 -1.71 11.59 5.65
N ASN A 103 -2.18 10.88 4.64
CA ASN A 103 -3.38 10.05 4.75
C ASN A 103 -3.00 8.69 5.38
N ALA A 104 -3.87 8.11 6.19
CA ALA A 104 -3.60 6.84 6.88
C ALA A 104 -3.40 5.65 5.93
N GLY A 105 -3.82 5.78 4.67
CA GLY A 105 -3.62 4.77 3.62
C GLY A 105 -2.38 4.95 2.75
N GLU A 106 -1.60 6.03 2.95
CA GLU A 106 -0.36 6.26 2.20
C GLU A 106 0.81 5.64 2.97
N LEU A 107 1.37 4.55 2.43
CA LEU A 107 2.54 3.90 3.03
C LEU A 107 3.75 4.83 2.89
N ASP A 108 4.31 5.22 4.03
CA ASP A 108 5.56 5.96 4.13
C ASP A 108 6.69 5.15 3.47
N MET A 109 7.14 5.53 2.26
CA MET A 109 8.37 4.99 1.69
C MET A 109 9.60 5.33 2.56
N GLU A 110 9.51 6.37 3.40
CA GLU A 110 10.56 6.81 4.31
C GLU A 110 10.54 6.14 5.70
N GLU A 111 9.53 5.31 6.03
CA GLU A 111 9.52 4.51 7.27
C GLU A 111 10.40 3.25 7.17
N THR A 112 11.21 3.11 6.12
CA THR A 112 12.31 2.13 6.10
C THR A 112 13.57 2.77 6.69
N PRO A 113 13.92 2.51 7.97
CA PRO A 113 15.18 2.97 8.57
C PRO A 113 16.44 2.39 7.91
N GLU A 114 16.30 1.52 6.91
CA GLU A 114 17.38 0.79 6.25
C GLU A 114 18.14 1.63 5.18
N ALA A 115 17.66 2.83 4.82
CA ALA A 115 18.20 3.56 3.67
C ALA A 115 19.24 4.65 3.99
N SER A 116 19.53 4.93 5.27
CA SER A 116 20.39 6.08 5.64
C SER A 116 21.75 5.74 6.27
N ASP A 117 22.07 4.46 6.51
CA ASP A 117 23.35 4.07 7.14
C ASP A 117 24.25 3.18 6.25
N ASN A 118 23.99 3.09 4.94
CA ASN A 118 24.84 2.28 4.04
C ASN A 118 24.99 2.79 2.59
N THR A 119 24.64 4.04 2.28
CA THR A 119 24.70 4.55 0.88
C THR A 119 25.78 5.60 0.68
N THR A 120 26.99 5.35 1.19
CA THR A 120 28.22 6.02 0.67
C THR A 120 28.99 5.13 -0.31
N ASP A 121 28.66 3.84 -0.44
CA ASP A 121 29.29 2.96 -1.41
C ASP A 121 28.26 2.46 -2.43
N SER A 122 28.18 3.18 -3.55
CA SER A 122 27.75 2.67 -4.85
C SER A 122 26.43 1.88 -4.91
N SER A 123 25.29 2.59 -4.74
CA SER A 123 24.01 2.08 -5.26
C SER A 123 23.99 2.26 -6.78
N GLU A 124 24.72 1.41 -7.50
CA GLU A 124 24.57 1.30 -8.95
C GLU A 124 23.11 0.99 -9.26
N ALA A 125 22.50 1.81 -10.10
CA ALA A 125 21.13 1.57 -10.54
C ALA A 125 21.08 0.19 -11.20
N ILE A 126 20.19 -0.69 -10.72
CA ILE A 126 19.96 -2.02 -11.32
C ILE A 126 19.66 -1.92 -12.83
N LEU A 127 19.19 -0.76 -13.29
CA LEU A 127 18.99 -0.43 -14.70
C LEU A 127 20.28 -0.33 -15.54
N GLU A 128 21.42 0.04 -14.96
CA GLU A 128 22.71 0.15 -15.67
C GLU A 128 23.52 -1.16 -15.68
N GLN A 129 23.13 -2.14 -14.86
CA GLN A 129 23.80 -3.43 -14.84
C GLN A 129 23.35 -4.30 -16.04
N PRO A 130 24.28 -5.00 -16.72
CA PRO A 130 23.92 -5.91 -17.80
C PRO A 130 23.02 -7.02 -17.26
N TYR A 131 21.88 -7.27 -17.93
CA TYR A 131 20.93 -8.31 -17.55
C TYR A 131 21.68 -9.63 -17.28
N GLU A 132 21.50 -10.18 -16.07
CA GLU A 132 21.92 -11.54 -15.81
C GLU A 132 21.22 -12.46 -16.79
N LYS A 133 21.98 -13.22 -17.57
CA LYS A 133 21.44 -14.23 -18.48
C LYS A 133 20.91 -15.41 -17.66
N ALA A 134 19.76 -15.25 -17.03
CA ALA A 134 19.04 -16.34 -16.41
C ALA A 134 18.50 -17.26 -17.53
N ASP A 135 18.98 -18.49 -17.59
CA ASP A 135 18.47 -19.50 -18.51
C ASP A 135 17.11 -20.01 -18.03
N ASN A 136 16.05 -19.25 -18.34
CA ASN A 136 14.67 -19.61 -18.05
C ASN A 136 14.08 -20.58 -19.10
N SER A 137 14.92 -21.26 -19.90
CA SER A 137 14.50 -22.23 -20.91
C SER A 137 13.63 -23.38 -20.36
N HIS A 138 13.57 -23.59 -19.04
CA HIS A 138 12.68 -24.56 -18.41
C HIS A 138 11.23 -24.06 -18.30
N ALA A 139 11.00 -22.74 -18.31
CA ALA A 139 9.71 -22.11 -18.11
C ALA A 139 8.96 -21.85 -19.43
N TYR A 140 9.62 -21.98 -20.59
CA TYR A 140 9.02 -21.78 -21.90
C TYR A 140 9.62 -22.68 -22.97
N GLY A 141 8.85 -22.91 -24.03
CA GLY A 141 9.31 -23.61 -25.23
C GLY A 141 9.33 -25.15 -25.13
N PRO A 142 10.03 -25.82 -26.06
CA PRO A 142 9.96 -27.27 -26.22
C PRO A 142 10.41 -28.07 -24.99
N LYS A 143 11.34 -27.51 -24.19
CA LYS A 143 11.83 -28.16 -22.97
C LYS A 143 10.77 -28.21 -21.86
N LEU A 144 9.94 -27.19 -21.72
CA LEU A 144 8.79 -27.21 -20.79
C LEU A 144 7.81 -28.31 -21.19
N ILE A 145 7.49 -28.40 -22.48
CA ILE A 145 6.55 -29.40 -23.03
C ILE A 145 7.09 -30.82 -22.78
N GLY A 146 8.38 -31.05 -23.02
CA GLY A 146 9.03 -32.34 -22.75
C GLY A 146 9.03 -32.71 -21.26
N ASN A 147 9.31 -31.75 -20.37
CA ASN A 147 9.27 -31.97 -18.93
C ASN A 147 7.85 -32.25 -18.43
N LEU A 148 6.85 -31.51 -18.93
CA LEU A 148 5.44 -31.70 -18.58
C LEU A 148 4.94 -33.06 -19.05
N LEU A 149 5.24 -33.45 -20.29
CA LEU A 149 4.85 -34.75 -20.84
C LEU A 149 5.55 -35.89 -20.08
N GLY A 150 6.81 -35.70 -19.68
CA GLY A 150 7.54 -36.63 -18.83
C GLY A 150 6.94 -36.80 -17.43
N ASP A 151 6.44 -35.71 -16.83
CA ASP A 151 5.75 -35.77 -15.55
C ASP A 151 4.37 -36.44 -15.67
N LEU A 152 3.60 -36.09 -16.70
CA LEU A 152 2.34 -36.75 -17.04
C LEU A 152 2.51 -38.26 -17.26
N ALA A 153 3.56 -38.68 -17.96
CA ALA A 153 3.88 -40.09 -18.14
C ALA A 153 4.25 -40.79 -16.82
N LYS A 154 4.93 -40.10 -15.90
CA LYS A 154 5.23 -40.64 -14.56
C LYS A 154 3.96 -40.75 -13.70
N VAL A 155 3.08 -39.76 -13.75
CA VAL A 155 1.78 -39.78 -13.05
C VAL A 155 0.88 -40.87 -13.63
N ALA A 156 0.80 -41.00 -14.95
CA ALA A 156 0.03 -42.05 -15.62
C ALA A 156 0.52 -43.45 -15.21
N ARG A 157 1.84 -43.70 -15.25
CA ARG A 157 2.42 -44.96 -14.76
C ARG A 157 2.11 -45.22 -13.29
N LYS A 158 2.21 -44.20 -12.42
CA LYS A 158 1.85 -44.32 -11.00
C LYS A 158 0.36 -44.65 -10.82
N ASN A 159 -0.52 -44.08 -11.65
CA ASN A 159 -1.95 -44.38 -11.62
C ASN A 159 -2.28 -45.78 -12.18
N GLU A 160 -1.51 -46.31 -13.13
CA GLU A 160 -1.65 -47.70 -13.59
C GLU A 160 -1.30 -48.72 -12.49
N PHE A 161 -0.32 -48.41 -11.63
CA PHE A 161 -0.02 -49.21 -10.44
C PHE A 161 -1.01 -48.98 -9.28
N ALA A 162 -1.83 -47.92 -9.33
CA ALA A 162 -2.84 -47.59 -8.33
C ALA A 162 -4.26 -48.07 -8.72
N GLY A 163 -4.34 -49.10 -9.56
CA GLY A 163 -5.60 -49.66 -10.05
C GLY A 163 -5.86 -51.09 -9.59
N SER A 164 -6.30 -51.27 -8.34
CA SER A 164 -7.35 -52.26 -8.06
C SER A 164 -8.33 -51.69 -7.04
N ASP A 165 -9.18 -50.76 -7.46
CA ASP A 165 -10.57 -50.76 -7.00
C ASP A 165 -11.53 -50.08 -8.01
N SER A 166 -12.53 -50.88 -8.39
CA SER A 166 -13.79 -50.64 -9.09
C SER A 166 -13.91 -49.56 -10.18
N ALA A 167 -14.26 -50.06 -11.37
CA ALA A 167 -14.79 -49.33 -12.52
C ALA A 167 -16.02 -48.45 -12.20
N ALA A 168 -16.04 -47.24 -12.75
CA ALA A 168 -17.26 -46.46 -12.94
C ALA A 168 -17.20 -45.61 -14.23
N LYS A 169 -17.88 -46.14 -15.25
CA LYS A 169 -18.58 -45.49 -16.38
C LYS A 169 -17.92 -44.31 -17.12
N SER A 170 -17.51 -44.61 -18.36
CA SER A 170 -17.36 -43.64 -19.45
C SER A 170 -18.67 -42.90 -19.71
N ALA A 171 -18.62 -41.56 -19.72
CA ALA A 171 -19.65 -40.70 -20.28
C ALA A 171 -19.13 -40.12 -21.59
N GLU A 172 -19.77 -40.53 -22.68
CA GLU A 172 -19.63 -40.01 -24.03
C GLU A 172 -20.19 -38.58 -24.09
N VAL A 173 -19.42 -37.61 -24.59
CA VAL A 173 -19.92 -36.29 -24.97
C VAL A 173 -19.40 -35.97 -26.36
N THR A 174 -20.35 -35.96 -27.29
CA THR A 174 -20.27 -35.58 -28.70
C THR A 174 -19.66 -34.19 -28.91
N GLU A 175 -18.79 -34.10 -29.92
CA GLU A 175 -18.33 -32.85 -30.54
C GLU A 175 -19.52 -32.09 -31.12
N GLU A 176 -19.74 -30.83 -30.69
CA GLU A 176 -20.38 -29.77 -31.49
C GLU A 176 -20.50 -28.47 -30.66
N ASN A 177 -19.44 -27.65 -30.60
CA ASN A 177 -19.44 -26.17 -30.69
C ASN A 177 -18.11 -25.58 -30.17
N THR A 178 -17.11 -25.45 -31.03
CA THR A 178 -15.92 -24.61 -30.77
C THR A 178 -16.05 -23.30 -31.54
N THR A 179 -16.90 -22.40 -31.05
CA THR A 179 -16.83 -20.97 -31.38
C THR A 179 -17.43 -20.16 -30.24
N SER A 180 -16.60 -19.34 -29.61
CA SER A 180 -17.02 -18.39 -28.56
C SER A 180 -17.70 -17.17 -29.18
N PRO A 181 -18.67 -16.54 -28.51
CA PRO A 181 -19.49 -15.46 -29.07
C PRO A 181 -18.90 -14.05 -28.87
N ILE A 182 -17.64 -13.92 -28.44
CA ILE A 182 -16.97 -12.63 -28.31
C ILE A 182 -16.04 -12.46 -29.53
N GLY A 183 -16.44 -11.59 -30.44
CA GLY A 183 -15.78 -11.35 -31.71
C GLY A 183 -14.37 -10.77 -31.59
N SER A 184 -13.61 -10.99 -32.66
CA SER A 184 -12.30 -10.42 -32.98
C SER A 184 -12.27 -8.90 -32.98
#